data_AF-A0A502MJD4-F1
#
_entry.id   AF-A0A502MJD4-F1
#
_cell.length_a   1.000
_cell.length_b   1.000
_cell.length_c   1.000
_cell.angle_alpha   90.00
_cell.angle_beta   90.00
_cell.angle_gamma   90.00
#
_symmetry.space_group_name_H-M   'P 1'
#
loop_
_entity.id
_entity.type
_entity.pdbx_description
1 polymer ?
#
loop_
_entity_poly.entity_id
_entity_poly.type
_entity_poly.pdbx_seq_one_letter_code
_entity_poly.pdbx_strand_id
1 'polypeptide(L)' 'MPAYGIVDSEELAILTRALDEYCAEHRVASKEDRELVALRVMSLFRRGVTQSDQLSRELERVR' A
#
# COMPACT_ATOMS: atom_id res chain seq x y z
N MET A 1 3.00 -6.41 17.27
CA MET A 1 2.77 -6.83 15.87
C MET A 1 1.39 -7.45 15.82
N PRO A 2 0.49 -7.03 14.91
CA PRO A 2 -0.79 -7.71 14.76
C PRO A 2 -0.53 -9.16 14.37
N ALA A 3 -1.35 -10.07 14.90
CA ALA A 3 -1.31 -11.47 14.50
C ALA A 3 -1.49 -11.54 12.98
N TYR A 4 -0.62 -12.32 12.33
CA TYR A 4 -0.56 -12.51 10.88
C TYR A 4 -1.94 -12.49 10.21
N GLY A 5 -2.22 -11.40 9.47
CA GLY A 5 -3.37 -11.31 8.56
C GLY A 5 -4.55 -10.45 9.01
N ILE A 6 -4.55 -9.92 10.24
CA ILE A 6 -5.60 -8.98 10.68
C ILE A 6 -4.98 -7.61 10.86
N VAL A 7 -5.41 -6.66 10.03
CA VAL A 7 -5.16 -5.23 10.21
C VAL A 7 -6.30 -4.62 10.99
N ASP A 8 -6.00 -3.71 11.91
CA ASP A 8 -7.05 -2.90 12.53
C ASP A 8 -7.56 -1.81 11.55
N SER A 9 -8.57 -1.05 11.98
CA SER A 9 -9.17 -0.02 11.12
C SER A 9 -8.22 1.13 10.80
N GLU A 10 -7.26 1.44 11.68
CA GLU A 10 -6.26 2.48 11.45
C GLU A 10 -5.23 2.01 10.42
N GLU A 11 -4.73 0.79 10.58
CA GLU A 11 -3.82 0.14 9.64
C GLU A 11 -4.47 -0.02 8.24
N LEU A 12 -5.75 -0.40 8.18
CA LEU A 12 -6.49 -0.47 6.91
C LEU A 12 -6.63 0.91 6.25
N ALA A 13 -6.86 1.97 7.04
CA ALA A 13 -6.94 3.33 6.51
C ALA A 13 -5.61 3.78 5.91
N ILE A 14 -4.49 3.45 6.56
CA ILE A 14 -3.15 3.74 6.05
C ILE A 14 -2.90 3.02 4.72
N LEU A 15 -3.21 1.73 4.65
CA LEU A 15 -3.03 0.92 3.42
C LEU A 15 -3.89 1.46 2.27
N THR A 16 -5.15 1.78 2.55
CA THR A 16 -6.09 2.32 1.56
C THR A 16 -5.61 3.66 1.04
N ARG A 17 -5.17 4.55 1.94
CA ARG A 17 -4.66 5.87 1.59
C ARG A 17 -3.41 5.78 0.71
N ALA A 18 -2.43 4.95 1.09
CA ALA A 18 -1.21 4.77 0.31
C ALA A 18 -1.50 4.23 -1.11
N LEU A 19 -2.44 3.28 -1.21
CA LEU A 19 -2.88 2.73 -2.49
C LEU A 19 -3.55 3.79 -3.37
N ASP A 20 -4.50 4.54 -2.81
CA ASP A 20 -5.27 5.54 -3.56
C ASP A 20 -4.40 6.73 -3.98
N GLU A 21 -3.54 7.24 -3.09
CA GLU A 21 -2.58 8.31 -3.40
C GLU A 21 -1.65 7.90 -4.55
N TYR A 22 -1.05 6.71 -4.45
CA TYR A 22 -0.17 6.19 -5.49
C TYR A 22 -0.91 5.97 -6.82
N CYS A 23 -2.11 5.37 -6.80
CA CYS A 23 -2.87 5.15 -8.01
C CYS A 23 -3.30 6.47 -8.68
N ALA A 24 -3.67 7.48 -7.90
CA ALA A 24 -4.03 8.80 -8.40
C ALA A 24 -2.82 9.52 -9.03
N GLU A 25 -1.66 9.50 -8.36
CA GLU A 25 -0.43 10.14 -8.83
C GLU A 25 0.08 9.51 -10.14
N HIS A 26 0.06 8.18 -10.23
CA HIS A 26 0.54 7.45 -11.40
C HIS A 26 -0.53 7.19 -12.47
N ARG A 27 -1.74 7.71 -12.28
CA ARG A 27 -2.89 7.53 -13.20
C ARG A 27 -3.20 6.05 -13.48
N VAL A 28 -3.10 5.22 -12.45
CA VAL A 28 -3.40 3.79 -12.53
C VAL A 28 -4.92 3.60 -12.60
N ALA A 29 -5.44 3.39 -13.80
CA ALA A 29 -6.87 3.27 -14.05
C ALA A 29 -7.37 1.81 -14.14
N SER A 30 -6.49 0.87 -14.51
CA SER A 30 -6.86 -0.54 -14.63
C SER A 30 -7.03 -1.19 -13.27
N LYS A 31 -8.09 -1.99 -13.12
CA LYS A 31 -8.30 -2.80 -11.91
C LYS A 31 -7.14 -3.75 -11.66
N GLU A 32 -6.61 -4.37 -12.71
CA GLU A 32 -5.49 -5.32 -12.63
C GLU A 32 -4.22 -4.63 -12.12
N ASP A 33 -3.92 -3.43 -12.63
CA ASP A 33 -2.77 -2.65 -12.17
C ASP A 33 -2.95 -2.20 -10.72
N ARG A 34 -4.16 -1.78 -10.33
CA ARG A 34 -4.46 -1.42 -8.94
C ARG A 34 -4.29 -2.61 -7.99
N GLU A 35 -4.69 -3.81 -8.40
CA GLU A 35 -4.48 -5.03 -7.62
C GLU A 35 -2.99 -5.35 -7.45
N LEU A 36 -2.17 -5.18 -8.49
CA LEU A 36 -0.70 -5.34 -8.39
C LEU A 36 -0.06 -4.32 -7.44
N VAL A 37 -0.52 -3.07 -7.47
CA VAL A 37 -0.08 -2.04 -6.52
C VAL A 37 -0.49 -2.42 -5.10
N ALA A 38 -1.74 -2.85 -4.89
CA ALA A 38 -2.23 -3.27 -3.58
C ALA A 38 -1.39 -4.41 -2.98
N LEU A 39 -1.05 -5.42 -3.77
CA LEU A 39 -0.19 -6.52 -3.35
C LEU A 39 1.21 -6.02 -2.91
N ARG A 40 1.78 -5.05 -3.62
CA ARG A 40 3.06 -4.44 -3.24
C ARG A 40 2.96 -3.62 -1.96
N VAL A 41 1.92 -2.80 -1.81
CA VAL A 41 1.66 -2.03 -0.58
C VAL A 41 1.55 -2.98 0.62
N MET A 42 0.76 -4.05 0.51
CA MET A 42 0.60 -5.05 1.57
C MET A 42 1.92 -5.78 1.87
N SER A 43 2.74 -6.06 0.85
CA SER A 43 4.05 -6.68 1.02
C SER A 43 5.01 -5.77 1.81
N LEU A 44 5.04 -4.47 1.51
CA LEU A 44 5.85 -3.48 2.23
C LEU A 44 5.36 -3.30 3.67
N PHE A 45 4.05 -3.25 3.88
CA PHE A 45 3.46 -3.14 5.21
C PHE A 45 3.83 -4.34 6.09
N ARG A 46 3.75 -5.57 5.55
CA ARG A 46 4.21 -6.78 6.27
C ARG A 46 5.69 -6.77 6.61
N ARG A 47 6.51 -5.99 5.90
CA ARG A 47 7.94 -5.78 6.18
C ARG A 47 8.19 -4.68 7.23
N GLY A 48 7.13 -4.09 7.79
CA GLY A 48 7.22 -3.07 8.84
C GLY A 48 7.10 -1.63 8.33
N VAL A 49 6.75 -1.41 7.07
CA VAL A 49 6.51 -0.06 6.52
C VAL A 49 5.07 0.35 6.84
N THR A 50 4.86 1.06 7.95
CA THR A 50 3.52 1.36 8.48
C THR A 50 3.05 2.78 8.25
N GLN A 51 3.79 3.60 7.48
CA GLN A 51 3.44 4.99 7.20
C GLN A 51 3.09 5.17 5.72
N SER A 52 2.01 5.89 5.42
CA SER A 52 1.52 6.11 4.03
C SER A 52 2.60 6.70 3.13
N ASP A 53 3.21 7.82 3.54
CA ASP A 53 4.24 8.49 2.76
C ASP A 53 5.48 7.60 2.52
N GLN A 54 5.77 6.70 3.47
CA GLN A 54 6.88 5.77 3.34
C GLN A 54 6.52 4.62 2.40
N LEU A 55 5.29 4.12 2.44
CA LEU A 55 4.78 3.12 1.49
C LEU A 55 4.88 3.65 0.05
N SER A 56 4.42 4.89 -0.20
CA SER A 56 4.49 5.51 -1.53
C SER A 56 5.93 5.66 -2.03
N ARG A 57 6.86 6.11 -1.17
CA ARG A 57 8.29 6.22 -1.55
C ARG A 57 8.95 4.87 -1.82
N GLU A 58 8.59 3.84 -1.07
CA GLU A 58 9.12 2.50 -1.29
C GLU A 58 8.52 1.85 -2.53
N LEU A 59 7.26 2.13 -2.88
CA LEU A 59 6.65 1.69 -4.13
C LEU A 59 7.42 2.21 -5.36
N GLU A 60 7.85 3.47 -5.32
CA GLU A 60 8.67 4.08 -6.39
C GLU A 60 10.05 3.42 -6.54
N ARG A 61 10.59 2.84 -5.46
CA ARG A 61 11.90 2.17 -5.46
C ARG A 61 11.86 0.74 -6.00
N VAL A 62 10.68 0.11 -6.00
CA VAL A 62 10.49 -1.31 -6.40
C VAL A 62 10.01 -1.42 -7.86
N ARG A 63 10.14 -0.34 -8.64
CA ARG A 63 9.73 -0.27 -10.04
C ARG A 63 10.63 -1.08 -10.97
#